data_AF-A0A8W8NX95-F1
#
_entry.id   AF-A0A8W8NX95-F1
#
_cell.length_a   1.000
_cell.length_b   1.000
_cell.length_c   1.000
_cell.angle_alpha   90.00
_cell.angle_beta   90.00
_cell.angle_gamma   90.00
#
_symmetry.space_group_name_H-M   'P 1'
#
loop_
_entity.id
_entity.type
_entity.pdbx_description
1 polymer ?
#
loop_
_entity_poly.entity_id
_entity_poly.type
_entity_poly.pdbx_seq_one_letter_code
_entity_poly.pdbx_strand_id
1 'polypeptide(L)'
;MGIKYRVPVPGARVSGDVVQVNSAFPGLGFQYSLDNQQSWLNVTSQEVHLKPNMYFRTRSSDGYRYSRSVFLRNVISSDGDHMKPICINIFTATIFCVLKIVLY
;
A
#
# COMPACT_ATOMS: atom_id res chain seq x y z
N MET A 1 -31.27 18.74 11.73
CA MET A 1 -30.15 19.63 12.12
C MET A 1 -28.97 19.41 11.18
N GLY A 2 -28.69 20.38 10.29
CA GLY A 2 -27.66 20.30 9.24
C GLY A 2 -26.23 20.55 9.75
N ILE A 3 -25.82 19.88 10.82
CA ILE A 3 -24.51 20.09 11.43
C ILE A 3 -23.42 19.46 10.56
N LYS A 4 -22.50 20.31 10.07
CA LYS A 4 -21.34 19.90 9.27
C LYS A 4 -20.24 19.31 10.15
N TYR A 5 -20.46 18.09 10.64
CA TYR A 5 -19.43 17.32 11.34
C TYR A 5 -18.37 16.75 10.37
N ARG A 6 -17.20 16.44 10.91
CA ARG A 6 -16.09 15.80 10.18
C ARG A 6 -16.36 14.32 9.99
N VAL A 7 -16.43 13.87 8.74
CA VAL A 7 -16.49 12.44 8.40
C VAL A 7 -15.08 11.86 8.62
N PRO A 8 -14.91 10.81 9.44
CA PRO A 8 -13.60 10.19 9.65
C PRO A 8 -13.08 9.57 8.36
N VAL A 9 -11.76 9.48 8.24
CA VAL A 9 -11.14 8.70 7.17
C VAL A 9 -11.27 7.21 7.46
N PRO A 10 -11.36 6.37 6.42
CA PRO A 10 -11.24 4.94 6.61
C PRO A 10 -9.79 4.55 6.93
N GLY A 11 -9.61 3.63 7.86
CA GLY A 11 -8.41 2.83 7.98
C GLY A 11 -8.51 1.61 7.08
N ALA A 12 -7.44 1.27 6.38
CA ALA A 12 -7.38 0.09 5.53
C ALA A 12 -6.14 -0.73 5.90
N ARG A 13 -6.33 -2.04 6.05
CA ARG A 13 -5.28 -3.02 6.29
C ARG A 13 -5.30 -4.04 5.15
N VAL A 14 -4.13 -4.35 4.62
CA VAL A 14 -3.96 -5.47 3.70
C VAL A 14 -3.64 -6.73 4.51
N SER A 15 -4.37 -7.81 4.27
CA SER A 15 -4.13 -9.13 4.86
C SER A 15 -4.12 -10.18 3.76
N GLY A 16 -2.93 -10.52 3.25
CA GLY A 16 -2.79 -11.33 2.05
C GLY A 16 -3.31 -10.61 0.82
N ASP A 17 -4.26 -11.22 0.11
CA ASP A 17 -4.83 -10.69 -1.13
C ASP A 17 -6.13 -9.89 -0.92
N VAL A 18 -6.49 -9.67 0.35
CA VAL A 18 -7.71 -8.99 0.76
C VAL A 18 -7.39 -7.72 1.53
N VAL A 19 -8.12 -6.65 1.21
CA VAL A 19 -8.11 -5.38 1.92
C VAL A 19 -9.30 -5.33 2.86
N GLN A 20 -9.00 -5.23 4.15
CA GLN A 20 -9.97 -4.98 5.21
C GLN A 20 -10.05 -3.49 5.49
N VAL A 21 -11.25 -2.93 5.48
CA VAL A 21 -11.50 -1.51 5.69
C VAL A 21 -12.37 -1.32 6.93
N ASN A 22 -11.98 -0.37 7.78
CA ASN A 22 -12.76 -0.02 8.97
C ASN A 22 -12.72 1.50 9.22
N SER A 23 -13.60 2.01 10.08
CA SER A 23 -13.58 3.39 10.56
C SER A 23 -13.90 3.46 12.04
N ALA A 24 -13.59 4.59 12.66
CA ALA A 24 -13.87 4.84 14.07
C ALA A 24 -15.37 4.78 14.40
N PHE A 25 -16.25 4.97 13.41
CA PHE A 25 -17.70 4.83 13.56
C PHE A 25 -18.20 3.64 12.72
N PRO A 26 -18.60 2.53 13.36
CA PRO A 26 -19.22 1.43 12.64
C PRO A 26 -20.57 1.86 12.05
N GLY A 27 -20.93 1.31 10.90
CA GLY A 27 -22.19 1.62 10.19
C GLY A 27 -22.10 2.73 9.15
N LEU A 28 -20.95 3.39 9.00
CA LEU A 28 -20.71 4.28 7.87
C LEU A 28 -20.42 3.48 6.60
N GLY A 29 -20.92 3.95 5.45
CA GLY A 29 -20.65 3.32 4.17
C GLY A 29 -19.22 3.58 3.72
N PHE A 30 -18.57 2.56 3.14
CA PHE A 30 -17.24 2.70 2.56
C PHE A 30 -17.30 2.72 1.04
N GLN A 31 -16.43 3.52 0.44
CA GLN A 31 -16.25 3.57 -1.00
C GLN A 31 -14.78 3.43 -1.36
N TYR A 32 -14.53 2.80 -2.50
CA TYR A 32 -13.21 2.69 -3.08
C TYR A 32 -13.21 3.12 -4.55
N SER A 33 -12.06 3.54 -5.04
CA SER A 33 -11.82 3.91 -6.43
C SER A 33 -10.59 3.17 -6.96
N LEU A 34 -10.69 2.72 -8.21
CA LEU A 34 -9.62 2.02 -8.94
C LEU A 34 -9.03 2.86 -10.08
N ASP A 35 -9.62 4.02 -10.34
CA ASP A 35 -9.41 4.85 -11.53
C ASP A 35 -8.92 6.26 -11.16
N ASN A 36 -8.08 6.35 -10.13
CA ASN A 36 -7.56 7.62 -9.61
C ASN A 36 -8.66 8.60 -9.17
N GLN A 37 -9.63 8.12 -8.40
CA GLN A 37 -10.70 8.91 -7.76
C GLN A 37 -11.78 9.44 -8.73
N GLN A 38 -11.84 8.95 -9.98
CA GLN A 38 -12.83 9.35 -10.97
C GLN A 38 -14.20 8.71 -10.68
N SER A 39 -14.23 7.41 -10.42
CA SER A 39 -15.43 6.68 -10.03
C SER A 39 -15.27 6.05 -8.66
N TRP A 40 -16.40 5.89 -7.97
CA TRP A 40 -16.45 5.39 -6.60
C TRP A 40 -17.44 4.24 -6.49
N LEU A 41 -16.93 3.09 -6.10
CA LEU A 41 -17.68 1.86 -5.90
C LEU A 41 -17.94 1.67 -4.41
N ASN A 42 -19.15 1.24 -4.05
CA ASN A 42 -19.49 0.92 -2.66
C ASN A 42 -18.84 -0.41 -2.27
N VAL A 43 -18.29 -0.44 -1.05
CA VAL A 43 -17.82 -1.67 -0.42
C VAL A 43 -19.05 -2.40 0.14
N THR A 44 -19.51 -3.44 -0.57
CA THR A 44 -20.65 -4.25 -0.14
C THR A 44 -20.22 -5.43 0.75
N SER A 45 -18.99 -5.91 0.58
CA SER A 45 -18.38 -6.99 1.37
C SER A 45 -17.19 -6.44 2.15
N GLN A 46 -16.93 -7.02 3.33
CA GLN A 46 -15.77 -6.66 4.16
C GLN A 46 -14.43 -7.07 3.52
N GLU A 47 -14.49 -7.88 2.47
CA GLU A 47 -13.34 -8.41 1.75
C GLU A 47 -13.29 -7.80 0.36
N VAL A 48 -12.40 -6.83 0.16
CA VAL A 48 -12.12 -6.24 -1.17
C VAL A 48 -10.79 -6.76 -1.65
N HIS A 49 -10.74 -7.37 -2.83
CA HIS A 49 -9.48 -7.85 -3.41
C HIS A 49 -8.50 -6.70 -3.62
N LEU A 50 -7.25 -6.93 -3.23
CA LEU A 50 -6.18 -5.97 -3.38
C LEU A 50 -5.95 -5.69 -4.87
N LYS A 51 -5.91 -4.40 -5.22
CA LYS A 51 -5.55 -3.92 -6.56
C LYS A 51 -4.49 -2.83 -6.46
N PRO A 52 -3.67 -2.65 -7.50
CA PRO A 52 -2.80 -1.49 -7.58
C PRO A 52 -3.64 -0.22 -7.64
N ASN A 53 -3.14 0.84 -7.01
CA ASN A 53 -3.74 2.18 -7.04
C ASN A 53 -5.17 2.27 -6.50
N MET A 54 -5.42 1.64 -5.36
CA MET A 54 -6.70 1.77 -4.66
C MET A 54 -6.75 3.02 -3.79
N TYR A 55 -7.86 3.75 -3.91
CA TYR A 55 -8.21 4.84 -3.01
C TYR A 55 -9.43 4.46 -2.20
N PHE A 56 -9.47 4.87 -0.94
CA PHE A 56 -10.61 4.65 -0.06
C PHE A 56 -11.14 5.97 0.50
N ARG A 57 -12.46 6.03 0.69
CA ARG A 57 -13.14 7.10 1.44
C ARG A 57 -14.35 6.55 2.19
N THR A 58 -14.75 7.26 3.23
CA THR A 58 -15.97 6.97 3.98
C THR A 58 -17.09 7.91 3.51
N ARG A 59 -18.29 7.38 3.42
CA ARG A 59 -19.52 8.09 3.13
C ARG A 59 -20.29 8.30 4.43
N SER A 60 -20.73 9.52 4.65
CA SER A 60 -21.58 9.88 5.77
C SER A 60 -22.90 9.11 5.74
N SER A 61 -23.55 8.93 6.90
CA SER A 61 -24.85 8.25 7.01
C SER A 61 -25.95 8.94 6.22
N ASP A 62 -25.85 10.25 6.01
CA ASP A 62 -26.76 11.03 5.16
C ASP A 62 -26.51 10.83 3.66
N GLY A 63 -25.38 10.23 3.28
CA GLY A 63 -25.02 9.95 1.90
C GLY A 63 -24.52 11.15 1.08
N TYR A 64 -24.53 12.37 1.64
CA TYR A 64 -24.17 13.61 0.92
C TYR A 64 -22.73 14.06 1.17
N ARG A 65 -22.08 13.55 2.21
CA ARG A 65 -20.74 13.94 2.61
C ARG A 65 -19.76 12.79 2.54
N TYR A 66 -18.52 13.12 2.24
CA TYR A 66 -17.42 12.18 2.10
C TYR A 66 -16.22 12.61 2.94
N SER A 67 -15.44 11.64 3.40
CA SER A 67 -14.12 11.90 3.97
C SER A 67 -13.12 12.30 2.88
N ARG A 68 -11.93 12.77 3.29
CA ARG A 68 -10.77 12.79 2.39
C ARG A 68 -10.48 11.37 1.88
N SER A 69 -9.93 11.29 0.68
CA SER A 69 -9.42 10.05 0.11
C SER A 69 -8.08 9.66 0.74
N VAL A 70 -7.88 8.37 0.89
CA VAL A 70 -6.63 7.78 1.36
C VAL A 70 -6.15 6.81 0.30
N PHE A 71 -4.90 6.97 -0.14
CA PHE A 71 -4.25 6.04 -1.06
C PHE A 71 -3.74 4.84 -0.28
N LEU A 72 -4.09 3.65 -0.75
CA LEU A 72 -3.52 2.42 -0.22
C LEU A 72 -2.13 2.23 -0.81
N ARG A 73 -1.12 2.62 -0.03
CA ARG A 73 0.27 2.28 -0.34
C ARG A 73 0.40 0.77 -0.21
N ASN A 74 0.43 0.05 -1.33
CA ASN A 74 0.81 -1.35 -1.33
C ASN A 74 2.30 -1.41 -0.95
N VAL A 75 2.56 -1.60 0.34
CA VAL A 75 3.86 -2.06 0.80
C VAL A 75 3.85 -3.53 0.49
N ILE A 76 4.13 -3.89 -0.76
CA ILE A 76 4.78 -5.17 -0.99
C ILE A 76 5.99 -5.06 -0.08
N SER A 77 6.00 -5.81 1.01
CA SER A 77 7.15 -5.93 1.86
C SER A 77 8.28 -6.33 0.92
N SER A 78 9.07 -5.36 0.48
CA SER A 78 10.38 -5.58 -0.08
C SER A 78 11.26 -6.00 1.09
N ASP A 79 10.93 -7.15 1.68
CA ASP A 79 11.81 -7.90 2.56
C ASP A 79 12.84 -8.58 1.65
N GLY A 80 13.58 -7.70 1.01
CA GLY A 80 14.40 -7.89 -0.16
C GLY A 80 15.28 -6.66 -0.38
N ASP A 81 15.50 -5.86 0.68
CA ASP A 81 16.80 -5.23 0.89
C ASP A 81 17.81 -6.34 1.19
N HIS A 82 18.06 -7.17 0.17
CA HIS A 82 19.29 -7.90 0.03
C HIS A 82 20.39 -6.84 0.14
N MET A 83 21.08 -6.87 1.27
CA MET A 83 22.41 -6.31 1.46
C MET A 83 23.18 -6.55 0.16
N LYS A 84 23.40 -5.48 -0.61
CA LYS A 84 24.15 -5.56 -1.88
C LYS A 84 25.52 -6.15 -1.51
N PRO A 85 25.96 -7.29 -2.06
CA PRO A 85 27.32 -7.73 -1.85
C PRO A 85 28.22 -6.80 -2.67
N ILE A 86 28.60 -5.68 -2.06
CA ILE A 86 29.66 -4.79 -2.55
C ILE A 86 31.01 -5.55 -2.58
N CYS A 87 31.06 -6.80 -2.07
CA CYS A 87 32.28 -7.56 -1.82
C CYS A 87 32.78 -8.44 -2.98
N ILE A 88 32.01 -8.67 -4.05
CA ILE A 88 32.42 -9.66 -5.10
C ILE A 88 33.57 -9.14 -5.98
N ASN A 89 33.74 -7.82 -6.15
CA ASN A 89 34.80 -7.26 -7.01
C ASN A 89 36.21 -7.25 -6.37
N ILE A 90 36.35 -7.50 -5.07
CA ILE A 90 37.67 -7.51 -4.40
C ILE A 90 38.36 -8.88 -4.54
N PHE A 91 37.58 -9.97 -4.61
CA PHE A 91 38.14 -11.33 -4.68
C PHE A 91 38.71 -11.68 -6.05
N THR A 92 38.16 -11.14 -7.15
CA THR A 92 38.69 -11.40 -8.50
C THR A 92 40.03 -10.68 -8.76
N ALA A 93 40.21 -9.48 -8.20
CA ALA A 93 41.43 -8.69 -8.37
C ALA A 93 42.64 -9.28 -7.62
N THR A 94 42.42 -9.86 -6.44
CA THR A 94 43.50 -10.48 -5.65
C THR A 94 43.97 -11.81 -6.26
N ILE A 95 43.04 -12.63 -6.74
CA ILE A 95 43.36 -13.90 -7.42
C ILE A 95 44.18 -13.66 -8.70
N PHE A 96 43.81 -12.68 -9.54
CA PHE A 96 44.58 -12.36 -10.75
C PHE A 96 45.98 -11.81 -10.44
N CYS A 97 46.11 -11.05 -9.35
CA CYS A 97 47.39 -10.50 -8.90
C CYS A 97 48.35 -11.60 -8.42
N VAL A 98 47.87 -12.53 -7.60
CA VAL A 98 48.70 -13.63 -7.08
C VAL A 98 49.09 -14.61 -8.19
N LEU A 99 48.19 -14.94 -9.12
CA LEU A 99 48.53 -15.81 -10.26
C LEU A 99 49.61 -15.21 -11.17
N LYS A 100 49.67 -13.89 -11.33
CA LYS A 100 50.73 -13.23 -12.13
C LYS A 100 52.10 -13.25 -11.46
N ILE A 101 52.15 -13.29 -10.13
CA ILE A 101 53.40 -13.32 -9.35
C ILE A 101 54.00 -14.72 -9.29
N VAL A 102 53.18 -15.78 -9.32
CA VAL A 102 53.65 -17.17 -9.22
C VAL A 102 54.07 -17.75 -10.60
N LEU A 103 53.62 -17.15 -11.70
CA LEU A 103 53.90 -17.60 -13.08
C LEU A 103 55.03 -16.80 -13.79
N TYR A 104 55.84 -16.03 -13.04
CA TYR A 104 57.04 -15.35 -13.53
C TYR A 104 58.23 -15.67 -12.61
#